data_AF-A0A5C7K174-F1
#
_entry.id   AF-A0A5C7K174-F1
#
_cell.length_a   1.000
_cell.length_b   1.000
_cell.length_c   1.000
_cell.angle_alpha   90.00
_cell.angle_beta   90.00
_cell.angle_gamma   90.00
#
_symmetry.space_group_name_H-M   'P 1'
#
loop_
_entity.id
_entity.type
_entity.pdbx_description
1 polymer ?
#
loop_
_entity_poly.entity_id
_entity_poly.type
_entity_poly.pdbx_seq_one_letter_code
_entity_poly.pdbx_strand_id
1 'polypeptide(L)'
;MTEQEKEFYSKPFKFSYSSLNKLLYSPSLFYKDYILNEREEKTEAYLIEGKVVHCLLFEEDQLNVKFNISPSKTPTDSVRKVMTKMQALCTEAGLEVMDITDSSPEFTKIILDALVSENLYQSLKEDSARLAKVQTEDNKPYWEFINNSKLDVIDNDTLAKCQEKVAIIKANADVMNLFTKVSTDFALDPISTFAEAPLDCELKGLSFGLKGIIDFYQIDDEAKQVVISDLKTTSKTLADFPETIDFYNYWLQAAIYCKLVFENLPEDKKDYQIVFKFVVIDKYNQVYVFDVSDETLGNWAESFNQVIERANFHYTKKNYSLPYEFLAGKVIL
;
A
#
# COMPACT_ATOMS: atom_id res chain seq x y z
N MET A 1 -23.89 -21.84 5.59
CA MET A 1 -22.60 -21.19 5.89
C MET A 1 -21.53 -21.91 5.09
N THR A 2 -20.87 -21.23 4.16
CA THR A 2 -19.81 -21.79 3.30
C THR A 2 -18.56 -22.14 4.11
N GLU A 3 -17.60 -22.84 3.51
CA GLU A 3 -16.30 -23.10 4.17
C GLU A 3 -15.52 -21.81 4.39
N GLN A 4 -15.52 -20.90 3.42
CA GLN A 4 -14.86 -19.61 3.53
C GLN A 4 -15.45 -18.74 4.66
N GLU A 5 -16.77 -18.75 4.82
CA GLU A 5 -17.42 -18.08 5.96
C GLU A 5 -16.97 -18.67 7.30
N LYS A 6 -16.89 -20.00 7.41
CA LYS A 6 -16.40 -20.66 8.64
C LYS A 6 -14.97 -20.25 8.95
N GLU A 7 -14.11 -20.21 7.94
CA GLU A 7 -12.72 -19.80 8.08
C GLU A 7 -12.62 -18.33 8.51
N PHE A 8 -13.37 -17.43 7.87
CA PHE A 8 -13.40 -16.01 8.23
C PHE A 8 -13.77 -15.79 9.71
N TYR A 9 -14.84 -16.45 10.18
CA TYR A 9 -15.29 -16.32 11.58
C TYR A 9 -14.54 -17.22 12.58
N SER A 10 -13.54 -17.99 12.14
CA SER A 10 -12.72 -18.83 13.04
C SER A 10 -11.77 -18.00 13.92
N LYS A 11 -11.50 -16.75 13.52
CA LYS A 11 -10.64 -15.80 14.21
C LYS A 11 -11.25 -14.39 14.19
N PRO A 12 -10.93 -13.52 15.16
CA PRO A 12 -11.33 -12.12 15.10
C PRO A 12 -10.81 -11.45 13.82
N PHE A 13 -11.71 -10.81 13.07
CA PHE A 13 -11.31 -9.98 11.94
C PHE A 13 -10.80 -8.63 12.43
N LYS A 14 -9.76 -8.09 11.81
CA LYS A 14 -9.28 -6.72 12.06
C LYS A 14 -9.58 -5.84 10.86
N PHE A 15 -10.49 -4.90 11.06
CA PHE A 15 -10.92 -3.97 10.03
C PHE A 15 -9.87 -2.90 9.75
N SER A 16 -9.48 -2.77 8.48
CA SER A 16 -8.81 -1.57 7.97
C SER A 16 -9.82 -0.53 7.49
N TYR A 17 -9.36 0.71 7.33
CA TYR A 17 -10.12 1.78 6.67
C TYR A 17 -10.76 1.30 5.35
N SER A 18 -9.99 0.69 4.45
CA SER A 18 -10.51 0.18 3.16
C SER A 18 -11.61 -0.87 3.36
N SER A 19 -11.45 -1.77 4.32
CA SER A 19 -12.44 -2.82 4.59
C SER A 19 -13.72 -2.27 5.22
N LEU A 20 -13.63 -1.31 6.16
CA LEU A 20 -14.80 -0.62 6.73
C LEU A 20 -15.51 0.24 5.71
N ASN A 21 -14.76 1.04 4.94
CA ASN A 21 -15.34 1.87 3.89
C ASN A 21 -16.10 1.01 2.87
N LYS A 22 -15.54 -0.15 2.50
CA LYS A 22 -16.22 -1.12 1.64
C LYS A 22 -17.48 -1.70 2.28
N LEU A 23 -17.42 -2.08 3.57
CA LEU A 23 -18.59 -2.56 4.29
C LEU A 23 -19.71 -1.53 4.32
N LEU A 24 -19.39 -0.25 4.56
CA LEU A 24 -20.39 0.83 4.58
C LEU A 24 -20.99 1.08 3.20
N TYR A 25 -20.16 1.12 2.16
CA TYR A 25 -20.60 1.37 0.79
C TYR A 25 -21.42 0.21 0.22
N SER A 26 -20.93 -1.02 0.39
CA SER A 26 -21.56 -2.22 -0.15
C SER A 26 -21.16 -3.45 0.68
N PRO A 27 -21.99 -3.84 1.67
CA PRO A 27 -21.74 -5.05 2.44
C PRO A 27 -21.62 -6.29 1.58
N SER A 28 -22.33 -6.36 0.45
CA SER A 28 -22.27 -7.50 -0.46
C SER A 28 -20.92 -7.61 -1.17
N LEU A 29 -20.29 -6.48 -1.53
CA LEU A 29 -18.92 -6.46 -2.03
C LEU A 29 -17.92 -6.80 -0.93
N PHE A 30 -18.11 -6.29 0.29
CA PHE A 30 -17.28 -6.70 1.43
C PHE A 30 -17.33 -8.22 1.65
N TYR A 31 -18.52 -8.81 1.60
CA TYR A 31 -18.72 -10.23 1.75
C TYR A 31 -17.98 -11.04 0.66
N LYS A 32 -18.11 -10.66 -0.60
CA LYS A 32 -17.36 -11.32 -1.69
C LYS A 32 -15.84 -11.19 -1.49
N ASP A 33 -15.35 -9.98 -1.28
CA ASP A 33 -13.92 -9.70 -1.26
C ASP A 33 -13.21 -10.26 -0.03
N TYR A 34 -13.79 -10.05 1.16
CA TYR A 34 -13.12 -10.34 2.43
C TYR A 34 -13.59 -11.62 3.09
N ILE A 35 -14.81 -12.11 2.79
CA ILE A 35 -15.35 -13.34 3.40
C ILE A 35 -15.23 -14.51 2.43
N LEU A 36 -15.53 -14.33 1.14
CA LEU A 36 -15.42 -15.39 0.14
C LEU A 36 -14.05 -15.45 -0.56
N ASN A 37 -13.20 -14.43 -0.37
CA ASN A 37 -11.92 -14.26 -1.07
C ASN A 37 -12.07 -14.15 -2.60
N GLU A 38 -13.17 -13.57 -3.07
CA GLU A 38 -13.50 -13.37 -4.49
C GLU A 38 -13.14 -11.96 -4.98
N ARG A 39 -12.02 -11.41 -4.49
CA ARG A 39 -11.63 -10.03 -4.80
C ARG A 39 -11.23 -9.90 -6.27
N GLU A 40 -11.91 -9.02 -7.01
CA GLU A 40 -11.44 -8.57 -8.32
C GLU A 40 -10.25 -7.62 -8.17
N GLU A 41 -9.11 -7.96 -8.77
CA GLU A 41 -7.97 -7.04 -8.88
C GLU A 41 -8.30 -5.97 -9.94
N LYS A 42 -8.71 -4.79 -9.47
CA LYS A 42 -8.77 -3.58 -10.30
C LYS A 42 -7.73 -2.59 -9.77
N THR A 43 -6.66 -2.42 -10.51
CA THR A 43 -5.62 -1.43 -10.21
C THR A 43 -5.86 -0.21 -11.09
N GLU A 44 -6.56 0.80 -10.55
CA GLU A 44 -6.72 2.08 -11.25
C GLU A 44 -5.43 2.89 -11.10
N ALA A 45 -4.92 3.46 -12.21
CA ALA A 45 -3.59 4.08 -12.27
C ALA A 45 -3.35 5.17 -11.20
N TYR A 46 -4.37 5.95 -10.85
CA TYR A 46 -4.24 6.99 -9.83
C TYR A 46 -4.07 6.43 -8.40
N LEU A 47 -4.59 5.23 -8.12
CA LEU A 47 -4.35 4.54 -6.85
C LEU A 47 -2.91 4.05 -6.74
N ILE A 48 -2.29 3.73 -7.88
CA ILE A 48 -0.89 3.32 -7.93
C ILE A 48 0.03 4.52 -7.68
N GLU A 49 -0.21 5.67 -8.33
CA GLU A 49 0.60 6.89 -8.13
C GLU A 49 0.71 7.25 -6.65
N GLY A 50 -0.40 7.24 -5.91
CA GLY A 50 -0.40 7.52 -4.48
C GLY A 50 0.52 6.57 -3.70
N LYS A 51 0.39 5.25 -3.91
CA LYS A 51 1.25 4.27 -3.22
C LYS A 51 2.74 4.45 -3.54
N VAL A 52 3.07 4.78 -4.80
CA VAL A 52 4.46 5.01 -5.22
C VAL A 52 5.04 6.24 -4.51
N VAL A 53 4.27 7.33 -4.43
CA VAL A 53 4.70 8.55 -3.72
C VAL A 53 4.95 8.26 -2.23
N HIS A 54 4.07 7.50 -1.56
CA HIS A 54 4.30 7.08 -0.16
C HIS A 54 5.58 6.26 -0.03
N CYS A 55 5.75 5.23 -0.86
CA CYS A 55 6.92 4.37 -0.83
C CYS A 55 8.21 5.17 -1.03
N LEU A 56 8.27 6.03 -2.04
CA LEU A 56 9.45 6.85 -2.32
C LEU A 56 9.74 7.91 -1.22
N LEU A 57 8.73 8.34 -0.48
CA LEU A 57 8.90 9.32 0.59
C LEU A 57 9.35 8.67 1.90
N PHE A 58 8.75 7.55 2.29
CA PHE A 58 8.90 6.95 3.62
C PHE A 58 9.75 5.67 3.65
N GLU A 59 9.80 4.90 2.56
CA GLU A 59 10.43 3.57 2.47
C GLU A 59 11.05 3.35 1.08
N GLU A 60 11.92 4.27 0.66
CA GLU A 60 12.45 4.30 -0.72
C GLU A 60 13.19 2.99 -1.10
N ASP A 61 13.81 2.33 -0.12
CA ASP A 61 14.47 1.04 -0.27
C ASP A 61 13.50 -0.12 -0.56
N GLN A 62 12.20 0.04 -0.27
CA GLN A 62 11.16 -0.96 -0.51
C GLN A 62 10.52 -0.86 -1.90
N LEU A 63 10.95 0.09 -2.75
CA LEU A 63 10.34 0.32 -4.07
C LEU A 63 10.30 -0.95 -4.92
N ASN A 64 11.43 -1.64 -5.08
CA ASN A 64 11.54 -2.85 -5.91
C ASN A 64 10.91 -4.10 -5.26
N VAL A 65 10.54 -4.01 -3.97
CA VAL A 65 9.81 -5.07 -3.25
C VAL A 65 8.31 -4.91 -3.46
N LYS A 66 7.83 -3.67 -3.53
CA LYS A 66 6.40 -3.34 -3.62
C LYS A 66 5.89 -3.16 -5.05
N PHE A 67 6.75 -2.74 -5.98
CA PHE A 67 6.36 -2.42 -7.35
C PHE A 67 7.24 -3.15 -8.37
N ASN A 68 6.61 -3.46 -9.50
CA ASN A 68 7.30 -4.02 -10.65
C ASN A 68 7.42 -2.95 -11.75
N ILE A 69 8.64 -2.46 -11.96
CA ILE A 69 8.90 -1.35 -12.88
C ILE A 69 9.03 -1.92 -14.30
N SER A 70 8.13 -1.48 -15.19
CA SER A 70 8.17 -1.82 -16.60
C SER A 70 9.47 -1.32 -17.24
N PRO A 71 10.19 -2.18 -17.98
CA PRO A 71 11.47 -1.81 -18.54
C PRO A 71 11.29 -0.81 -19.69
N SER A 72 12.13 0.23 -19.74
CA SER A 72 12.05 1.27 -20.78
C SER A 72 12.41 0.75 -22.17
N LYS A 73 13.17 -0.35 -22.22
CA LYS A 73 13.47 -1.10 -23.43
C LYS A 73 13.10 -2.55 -23.20
N THR A 74 12.47 -3.16 -24.20
CA THR A 74 12.19 -4.59 -24.17
C THR A 74 13.19 -5.33 -25.04
N PRO A 75 13.59 -6.56 -24.65
CA PRO A 75 14.42 -7.40 -25.50
C PRO A 75 13.72 -7.72 -26.83
N THR A 76 14.51 -8.19 -27.80
CA THR A 76 13.96 -8.68 -29.07
C THR A 76 12.94 -9.81 -28.86
N ASP A 77 12.02 -10.01 -29.80
CA ASP A 77 11.02 -11.09 -29.74
C ASP A 77 11.65 -12.47 -29.47
N SER A 78 12.77 -12.75 -30.12
CA SER A 78 13.53 -13.99 -29.92
C SER A 78 13.98 -14.13 -28.47
N VAL A 79 14.59 -13.09 -27.88
CA VAL A 79 15.08 -13.14 -26.50
C VAL A 79 13.92 -13.21 -25.51
N ARG A 80 12.80 -12.52 -25.75
CA ARG A 80 11.61 -12.60 -24.89
C ARG A 80 11.04 -14.02 -24.84
N LYS A 81 10.94 -14.70 -25.99
CA LYS A 81 10.49 -16.11 -26.04
C LYS A 81 11.40 -17.02 -25.21
N VAL A 82 12.71 -16.84 -25.33
CA VAL A 82 13.70 -17.60 -24.54
C VAL A 82 13.48 -17.36 -23.06
N MET A 83 13.34 -16.10 -22.61
CA MET A 83 13.12 -15.77 -21.21
C MET A 83 11.79 -16.32 -20.68
N THR A 84 10.70 -16.23 -21.42
CA THR A 84 9.43 -16.88 -21.03
C THR A 84 9.60 -18.39 -20.85
N LYS A 85 10.35 -19.03 -21.75
CA LYS A 85 10.66 -20.46 -21.62
C LYS A 85 11.57 -20.76 -20.43
N MET A 86 12.58 -19.92 -20.17
CA MET A 86 13.45 -20.03 -19.00
C MET A 86 12.64 -19.94 -17.70
N GLN A 87 11.71 -19.00 -17.58
CA GLN A 87 10.84 -18.88 -16.40
C GLN A 87 10.04 -20.16 -16.15
N ALA A 88 9.47 -20.76 -17.20
CA ALA A 88 8.76 -22.03 -17.08
C ALA A 88 9.68 -23.16 -16.61
N LEU A 89 10.90 -23.25 -17.17
CA LEU A 89 11.90 -24.26 -16.77
C LEU A 89 12.40 -24.06 -15.33
N CYS A 90 12.63 -22.83 -14.88
CA CYS A 90 12.96 -22.53 -13.48
C CYS A 90 11.84 -22.99 -12.54
N THR A 91 10.59 -22.69 -12.91
CA THR A 91 9.40 -23.11 -12.14
C THR A 91 9.28 -24.63 -12.05
N GLU A 92 9.44 -25.33 -13.18
CA GLU A 92 9.40 -26.80 -13.24
C GLU A 92 10.53 -27.45 -12.42
N ALA A 93 11.70 -26.83 -12.38
CA ALA A 93 12.85 -27.29 -11.62
C ALA A 93 12.80 -26.90 -10.13
N GLY A 94 11.82 -26.10 -9.70
CA GLY A 94 11.73 -25.59 -8.33
C GLY A 94 12.88 -24.65 -7.95
N LEU A 95 13.46 -23.95 -8.93
CA LEU A 95 14.57 -23.04 -8.72
C LEU A 95 14.07 -21.63 -8.41
N GLU A 96 14.76 -20.95 -7.50
CA GLU A 96 14.56 -19.52 -7.28
C GLU A 96 14.98 -18.72 -8.52
N VAL A 97 14.36 -17.56 -8.71
CA VAL A 97 14.68 -16.67 -9.83
C VAL A 97 16.10 -16.13 -9.63
N MET A 98 17.01 -16.58 -10.48
CA MET A 98 18.41 -16.15 -10.51
C MET A 98 18.56 -14.87 -11.34
N ASP A 99 19.64 -14.12 -11.12
CA ASP A 99 19.99 -12.97 -11.96
C ASP A 99 20.23 -13.46 -13.40
N ILE A 100 19.79 -12.70 -14.42
CA ILE A 100 19.98 -13.09 -15.82
C ILE A 100 21.46 -13.23 -16.19
N THR A 101 22.36 -12.57 -15.46
CA THR A 101 23.81 -12.64 -15.66
C THR A 101 24.48 -13.73 -14.82
N ASP A 102 23.71 -14.51 -14.05
CA ASP A 102 24.23 -15.62 -13.25
C ASP A 102 24.91 -16.66 -14.15
N SER A 103 26.15 -17.01 -13.82
CA SER A 103 26.97 -17.95 -14.60
C SER A 103 27.07 -19.33 -13.97
N SER A 104 26.19 -19.64 -13.02
CA SER A 104 26.11 -20.95 -12.38
C SER A 104 25.81 -22.03 -13.44
N PRO A 105 26.37 -23.26 -13.29
CA PRO A 105 26.15 -24.32 -14.25
C PRO A 105 24.67 -24.68 -14.44
N GLU A 106 23.88 -24.59 -13.38
CA GLU A 106 22.46 -24.90 -13.37
C GLU A 106 21.65 -23.88 -14.18
N PHE A 107 21.87 -22.58 -13.94
CA PHE A 107 21.19 -21.53 -14.71
C PHE A 107 21.65 -21.48 -16.16
N THR A 108 22.94 -21.67 -16.40
CA THR A 108 23.51 -21.78 -17.76
C THR A 108 22.80 -22.88 -18.55
N LYS A 109 22.57 -24.03 -17.93
CA LYS A 109 21.84 -25.14 -18.56
C LYS A 109 20.40 -24.75 -18.91
N ILE A 110 19.69 -24.05 -18.02
CA ILE A 110 18.33 -23.57 -18.28
C ILE A 110 18.29 -22.65 -19.51
N ILE A 111 19.25 -21.72 -19.62
CA ILE A 111 19.32 -20.81 -20.77
C ILE A 111 19.53 -21.60 -22.06
N LEU A 112 20.46 -22.57 -22.06
CA LEU A 112 20.75 -23.40 -23.23
C LEU A 112 19.56 -24.29 -23.61
N ASP A 113 18.89 -24.90 -22.63
CA ASP A 113 17.69 -25.72 -22.85
C ASP A 113 16.53 -24.89 -23.42
N ALA A 114 16.33 -23.67 -22.92
CA ALA A 114 15.36 -22.73 -23.46
C ALA A 114 15.68 -22.33 -24.91
N LEU A 115 16.95 -22.05 -25.20
CA LEU A 115 17.41 -21.73 -26.57
C LEU A 115 17.17 -22.88 -27.54
N VAL A 116 17.41 -24.12 -27.12
CA VAL A 116 17.13 -25.33 -27.91
C VAL A 116 15.62 -25.49 -28.13
N SER A 117 14.81 -25.37 -27.08
CA SER A 117 13.34 -25.47 -27.16
C SER A 117 12.75 -24.47 -28.14
N GLU A 118 13.24 -23.23 -28.14
CA GLU A 118 12.77 -22.17 -29.04
C GLU A 118 13.47 -22.17 -30.41
N ASN A 119 14.40 -23.11 -30.65
CA ASN A 119 15.21 -23.21 -31.87
C ASN A 119 15.96 -21.89 -32.22
N LEU A 120 16.51 -21.22 -31.21
CA LEU A 120 17.20 -19.93 -31.36
C LEU A 120 18.72 -20.07 -31.21
N TYR A 121 19.46 -19.37 -32.08
CA TYR A 121 20.93 -19.31 -32.11
C TYR A 121 21.65 -20.67 -32.24
N GLN A 122 21.00 -21.70 -32.79
CA GLN A 122 21.55 -23.05 -32.94
C GLN A 122 22.68 -23.15 -33.99
N SER A 123 22.84 -22.13 -34.84
CA SER A 123 23.93 -22.06 -35.82
C SER A 123 25.28 -21.62 -35.21
N LEU A 124 25.27 -21.12 -33.98
CA LEU A 124 26.49 -20.78 -33.24
C LEU A 124 27.14 -22.05 -32.69
N LYS A 125 28.45 -22.20 -32.90
CA LYS A 125 29.20 -23.41 -32.53
C LYS A 125 29.54 -23.51 -31.04
N GLU A 126 29.67 -22.37 -30.37
CA GLU A 126 30.10 -22.27 -28.98
C GLU A 126 28.91 -21.85 -28.10
N ASP A 127 28.69 -22.57 -27.01
CA ASP A 127 27.61 -22.24 -26.06
C ASP A 127 27.84 -20.88 -25.39
N SER A 128 29.09 -20.47 -25.17
CA SER A 128 29.43 -19.13 -24.67
C SER A 128 28.90 -18.01 -25.59
N ALA A 129 28.95 -18.21 -26.91
CA ALA A 129 28.43 -17.24 -27.87
C ALA A 129 26.89 -17.19 -27.88
N ARG A 130 26.24 -18.31 -27.56
CA ARG A 130 24.78 -18.42 -27.41
C ARG A 130 24.31 -17.74 -26.12
N LEU A 131 24.99 -18.01 -25.02
CA LEU A 131 24.73 -17.39 -23.70
C LEU A 131 24.85 -15.87 -23.77
N ALA A 132 25.89 -15.34 -24.44
CA ALA A 132 26.08 -13.90 -24.63
C ALA A 132 24.93 -13.18 -25.40
N LYS A 133 24.03 -13.91 -26.06
CA LYS A 133 22.82 -13.32 -26.68
C LYS A 133 21.69 -13.08 -25.68
N VAL A 134 21.73 -13.73 -24.52
CA VAL A 134 20.68 -13.71 -23.50
C VAL A 134 21.19 -13.05 -22.21
N GLN A 135 22.40 -13.39 -21.77
CA GLN A 135 23.04 -12.85 -20.57
C GLN A 135 23.65 -11.47 -20.88
N THR A 136 22.81 -10.45 -20.89
CA THR A 136 23.24 -9.06 -21.10
C THR A 136 22.62 -8.17 -20.03
N GLU A 137 23.32 -7.10 -19.67
CA GLU A 137 22.78 -6.10 -18.72
C GLU A 137 21.48 -5.47 -19.24
N ASP A 138 21.37 -5.24 -20.55
CA ASP A 138 20.17 -4.67 -21.19
C ASP A 138 18.92 -5.56 -21.01
N ASN A 139 19.12 -6.85 -20.79
CA ASN A 139 18.06 -7.84 -20.62
C ASN A 139 17.59 -7.98 -19.17
N LYS A 140 18.40 -7.54 -18.20
CA LYS A 140 18.14 -7.69 -16.77
C LYS A 140 16.83 -7.04 -16.33
N PRO A 141 16.50 -5.79 -16.69
CA PRO A 141 15.24 -5.17 -16.28
C PRO A 141 14.00 -5.94 -16.74
N TYR A 142 14.03 -6.51 -17.95
CA TYR A 142 12.90 -7.30 -18.45
C TYR A 142 12.81 -8.67 -17.76
N TRP A 143 13.95 -9.31 -17.46
CA TRP A 143 13.97 -10.57 -16.73
C TRP A 143 13.42 -10.42 -15.31
N GLU A 144 13.82 -9.38 -14.59
CA GLU A 144 13.26 -9.03 -13.27
C GLU A 144 11.75 -8.76 -13.39
N PHE A 145 11.34 -8.01 -14.42
CA PHE A 145 9.95 -7.66 -14.64
C PHE A 145 9.04 -8.87 -14.82
N ILE A 146 9.38 -9.81 -15.70
CA ILE A 146 8.50 -10.96 -15.95
C ILE A 146 8.41 -11.91 -14.77
N ASN A 147 9.40 -11.91 -13.87
CA ASN A 147 9.46 -12.77 -12.70
C ASN A 147 8.74 -12.18 -11.46
N ASN A 148 8.36 -10.91 -11.49
CA ASN A 148 7.66 -10.21 -10.41
C ASN A 148 6.19 -9.89 -10.76
N SER A 149 5.47 -10.86 -11.35
CA SER A 149 4.11 -10.65 -11.89
C SER A 149 3.01 -10.38 -10.86
N LYS A 150 3.31 -10.47 -9.56
CA LYS A 150 2.35 -10.29 -8.45
C LYS A 150 2.33 -8.86 -7.88
N LEU A 151 3.29 -8.03 -8.27
CA LEU A 151 3.42 -6.66 -7.76
C LEU A 151 2.66 -5.68 -8.65
N ASP A 152 2.29 -4.53 -8.08
CA ASP A 152 1.69 -3.44 -8.84
C ASP A 152 2.70 -2.95 -9.90
N VAL A 153 2.28 -2.95 -11.17
CA VAL A 153 3.14 -2.55 -12.29
C VAL A 153 3.11 -1.03 -12.49
N ILE A 154 4.29 -0.43 -12.63
CA ILE A 154 4.45 0.99 -12.98
C ILE A 154 5.38 1.17 -14.16
N ASP A 155 5.12 2.15 -15.02
CA ASP A 155 6.06 2.54 -16.08
C ASP A 155 7.03 3.63 -15.60
N ASN A 156 8.06 3.88 -16.41
CA ASN A 156 9.10 4.86 -16.10
C ASN A 156 8.55 6.29 -16.05
N ASP A 157 7.52 6.61 -16.83
CA ASP A 157 6.90 7.93 -16.85
C ASP A 157 6.15 8.20 -15.54
N THR A 158 5.41 7.20 -15.04
CA THR A 158 4.73 7.22 -13.75
C THR A 158 5.75 7.34 -12.62
N LEU A 159 6.84 6.56 -12.66
CA LEU A 159 7.90 6.63 -11.67
C LEU A 159 8.55 8.01 -11.63
N ALA A 160 8.93 8.56 -12.79
CA ALA A 160 9.53 9.89 -12.90
C ALA A 160 8.60 10.99 -12.37
N LYS A 161 7.31 10.93 -12.70
CA LYS A 161 6.28 11.84 -12.17
C LYS A 161 6.17 11.75 -10.65
N CYS A 162 6.20 10.55 -10.09
CA CYS A 162 6.15 10.36 -8.63
C CYS A 162 7.42 10.85 -7.94
N GLN A 163 8.59 10.64 -8.55
CA GLN A 163 9.87 11.18 -8.07
C GLN A 163 9.87 12.71 -8.05
N GLU A 164 9.31 13.37 -9.08
CA GLU A 164 9.15 14.82 -9.11
C GLU A 164 8.28 15.30 -7.94
N LYS A 165 7.12 14.67 -7.72
CA LYS A 165 6.24 14.97 -6.57
C LYS A 165 6.96 14.84 -5.23
N VAL A 166 7.72 13.77 -5.04
CA VAL A 166 8.50 13.55 -3.82
C VAL A 166 9.60 14.59 -3.66
N ALA A 167 10.27 14.99 -4.75
CA ALA A 167 11.27 16.06 -4.69
C ALA A 167 10.66 17.40 -4.26
N ILE A 168 9.45 17.71 -4.74
CA ILE A 168 8.70 18.91 -4.34
C ILE A 168 8.29 18.85 -2.87
N ILE A 169 7.81 17.70 -2.39
CA ILE A 169 7.50 17.48 -0.96
C ILE A 169 8.76 17.66 -0.11
N LYS A 170 9.88 17.01 -0.48
CA LYS A 170 11.17 17.08 0.23
C LYS A 170 11.77 18.49 0.22
N ALA A 171 11.45 19.32 -0.78
CA ALA A 171 11.88 20.71 -0.85
C ALA A 171 11.02 21.67 -0.01
N ASN A 172 9.82 21.26 0.42
CA ASN A 172 8.95 22.06 1.25
C ASN A 172 9.36 21.92 2.73
N ALA A 173 9.93 23.00 3.30
CA ALA A 173 10.42 23.00 4.67
C ALA A 173 9.31 22.77 5.70
N ASP A 174 8.11 23.33 5.51
CA ASP A 174 7.00 23.18 6.46
C ASP A 174 6.54 21.72 6.54
N VAL A 175 6.50 21.03 5.40
CA VAL A 175 6.17 19.61 5.32
C VAL A 175 7.29 18.75 5.87
N MET A 176 8.54 19.02 5.48
CA MET A 176 9.66 18.25 5.99
C MET A 176 9.80 18.42 7.50
N ASN A 177 9.53 19.58 8.08
CA ASN A 177 9.50 19.75 9.53
C ASN A 177 8.50 18.81 10.24
N LEU A 178 7.44 18.36 9.56
CA LEU A 178 6.53 17.32 10.08
C LEU A 178 7.10 15.91 9.96
N PHE A 179 7.88 15.64 8.91
CA PHE A 179 8.43 14.32 8.61
C PHE A 179 9.86 14.10 9.10
N THR A 180 10.52 15.12 9.63
CA THR A 180 11.95 15.04 9.99
C THR A 180 12.11 14.41 11.37
N LYS A 181 12.84 13.29 11.40
CA LYS A 181 13.51 12.78 12.60
C LYS A 181 14.35 13.89 13.23
N VAL A 182 13.93 14.40 14.38
CA VAL A 182 14.92 14.92 15.31
C VAL A 182 15.57 13.68 15.92
N SER A 183 16.73 13.30 15.38
CA SER A 183 17.65 12.42 16.06
C SER A 183 18.94 13.19 16.21
N THR A 184 19.08 13.87 17.34
CA THR A 184 20.41 14.25 17.80
C THR A 184 21.14 12.97 18.25
N ASP A 185 22.47 12.93 18.16
CA ASP A 185 23.30 11.80 18.63
C ASP A 185 23.23 11.56 20.16
N PHE A 186 22.27 12.19 20.85
CA PHE A 186 22.02 12.06 22.27
C PHE A 186 20.85 11.09 22.48
N ALA A 187 21.05 10.11 23.36
CA ALA A 187 20.06 9.10 23.76
C ALA A 187 18.84 9.66 24.53
N LEU A 188 18.59 10.97 24.47
CA LEU A 188 17.56 11.72 25.19
C LEU A 188 16.78 12.63 24.24
N ASP A 189 16.61 12.25 22.98
CA ASP A 189 15.77 13.01 22.06
C ASP A 189 14.31 12.96 22.55
N PRO A 190 13.66 14.10 22.82
CA PRO A 190 12.26 14.12 23.26
C PRO A 190 11.30 13.67 22.15
N ILE A 191 11.76 13.56 20.90
CA ILE A 191 10.91 13.25 19.75
C ILE A 191 11.20 11.84 19.23
N SER A 192 10.15 11.02 19.14
CA SER A 192 10.17 9.70 18.49
C SER A 192 9.31 9.72 17.24
N THR A 193 9.83 9.25 16.10
CA THR A 193 9.12 9.26 14.81
C THR A 193 8.93 7.85 14.26
N PHE A 194 7.81 7.63 13.58
CA PHE A 194 7.42 6.34 13.01
C PHE A 194 6.84 6.57 11.62
N ALA A 195 7.34 5.87 10.61
CA ALA A 195 6.87 5.97 9.22
C ALA A 195 6.37 4.60 8.76
N GLU A 196 5.30 4.59 7.96
CA GLU A 196 4.65 3.38 7.42
C GLU A 196 4.41 2.31 8.50
N ALA A 197 3.99 2.75 9.69
CA ALA A 197 3.92 1.91 10.88
C ALA A 197 2.67 1.02 10.86
N PRO A 198 2.80 -0.32 10.78
CA PRO A 198 1.67 -1.22 10.88
C PRO A 198 1.19 -1.29 12.34
N LEU A 199 -0.01 -0.79 12.60
CA LEU A 199 -0.63 -0.82 13.91
C LEU A 199 -1.93 -1.61 13.88
N ASP A 200 -2.27 -2.21 15.01
CA ASP A 200 -3.56 -2.84 15.22
C ASP A 200 -4.04 -2.68 16.66
N CYS A 201 -5.33 -2.87 16.88
CA CYS A 201 -5.90 -2.87 18.23
C CYS A 201 -7.16 -3.73 18.29
N GLU A 202 -7.49 -4.21 19.48
CA GLU A 202 -8.79 -4.79 19.77
C GLU A 202 -9.80 -3.71 20.19
N LEU A 203 -11.08 -3.95 19.97
CA LEU A 203 -12.14 -3.04 20.42
C LEU A 203 -12.90 -3.66 21.59
N LYS A 204 -12.88 -2.97 22.73
CA LYS A 204 -13.48 -3.47 23.97
C LYS A 204 -14.96 -3.81 23.77
N GLY A 205 -15.32 -5.06 24.06
CA GLY A 205 -16.69 -5.56 23.96
C GLY A 205 -17.14 -5.98 22.56
N LEU A 206 -16.25 -5.94 21.55
CA LEU A 206 -16.52 -6.36 20.19
C LEU A 206 -15.71 -7.61 19.82
N SER A 207 -16.20 -8.39 18.85
CA SER A 207 -15.58 -9.64 18.38
C SER A 207 -14.66 -9.44 17.17
N PHE A 208 -14.24 -8.20 16.95
CA PHE A 208 -13.35 -7.75 15.89
C PHE A 208 -12.50 -6.58 16.39
N GLY A 209 -11.38 -6.34 15.71
CA GLY A 209 -10.47 -5.24 16.00
C GLY A 209 -10.30 -4.29 14.81
N LEU A 210 -9.30 -3.41 14.91
CA LEU A 210 -8.87 -2.51 13.84
C LEU A 210 -7.41 -2.80 13.45
N LYS A 211 -7.05 -2.46 12.23
CA LYS A 211 -5.66 -2.43 11.76
C LYS A 211 -5.44 -1.35 10.72
N GLY A 212 -4.21 -0.85 10.59
CA GLY A 212 -3.84 0.15 9.60
C GLY A 212 -2.34 0.25 9.46
N ILE A 213 -1.91 0.96 8.42
CA ILE A 213 -0.51 1.36 8.24
C ILE A 213 -0.54 2.89 8.31
N ILE A 214 0.06 3.47 9.34
CA ILE A 214 0.07 4.92 9.54
C ILE A 214 1.22 5.48 8.72
N ASP A 215 0.94 6.40 7.78
CA ASP A 215 1.95 6.97 6.88
C ASP A 215 3.12 7.58 7.68
N PHE A 216 2.80 8.47 8.62
CA PHE A 216 3.78 9.04 9.54
C PHE A 216 3.12 9.49 10.85
N TYR A 217 3.78 9.25 11.98
CA TYR A 217 3.46 9.94 13.22
C TYR A 217 4.71 10.19 14.07
N GLN A 218 4.65 11.21 14.91
CA GLN A 218 5.69 11.51 15.89
C GLN A 218 5.08 11.71 17.27
N ILE A 219 5.88 11.41 18.29
CA ILE A 219 5.58 11.60 19.70
C ILE A 219 6.61 12.58 20.24
N ASP A 220 6.15 13.71 20.76
CA ASP A 220 6.96 14.74 21.40
C ASP A 220 6.69 14.71 22.91
N ASP A 221 7.66 14.23 23.68
CA ASP A 221 7.58 14.08 25.13
C ASP A 221 7.70 15.42 25.88
N GLU A 222 8.30 16.44 25.26
CA GLU A 222 8.42 17.78 25.84
C GLU A 222 7.11 18.56 25.67
N ALA A 223 6.55 18.55 24.46
CA ALA A 223 5.27 19.18 24.16
C ALA A 223 4.06 18.37 24.66
N LYS A 224 4.27 17.10 25.05
CA LYS A 224 3.21 16.11 25.35
C LYS A 224 2.20 16.00 24.23
N GLN A 225 2.70 15.85 23.01
CA GLN A 225 1.89 15.86 21.80
C GLN A 225 2.24 14.68 20.89
N VAL A 226 1.23 14.13 20.24
CA VAL A 226 1.39 13.14 19.18
C VAL A 226 0.83 13.73 17.89
N VAL A 227 1.69 13.89 16.88
CA VAL A 227 1.28 14.43 15.58
C VAL A 227 1.22 13.29 14.58
N ILE A 228 0.03 13.06 14.01
CA ILE A 228 -0.21 12.09 12.95
C ILE A 228 -0.32 12.87 11.63
N SER A 229 0.47 12.48 10.64
CA SER A 229 0.49 13.09 9.31
C SER A 229 0.15 12.06 8.25
N ASP A 230 -0.97 12.25 7.58
CA ASP A 230 -1.44 11.39 6.50
C ASP A 230 -1.19 12.08 5.16
N LEU A 231 -0.42 11.42 4.29
CA LEU A 231 -0.05 11.94 2.99
C LEU A 231 -1.16 11.63 1.99
N LYS A 232 -1.55 12.63 1.20
CA LYS A 232 -2.56 12.48 0.16
C LYS A 232 -2.05 13.05 -1.15
N THR A 233 -2.15 12.24 -2.19
CA THR A 233 -2.04 12.70 -3.57
C THR A 233 -3.44 12.85 -4.13
N THR A 234 -3.72 13.95 -4.83
CA THR A 234 -5.04 14.19 -5.41
C THR A 234 -4.94 14.67 -6.86
N SER A 235 -5.90 14.23 -7.68
CA SER A 235 -6.12 14.73 -9.03
C SER A 235 -7.00 15.99 -9.06
N LYS A 236 -7.55 16.40 -7.91
CA LYS A 236 -8.27 17.66 -7.73
C LYS A 236 -7.31 18.78 -7.32
N THR A 237 -7.82 20.01 -7.20
CA THR A 237 -7.01 21.12 -6.64
C THR A 237 -7.01 21.08 -5.12
N LEU A 238 -6.06 21.79 -4.49
CA LEU A 238 -6.09 21.99 -3.04
C LEU A 238 -7.40 22.60 -2.52
N ALA A 239 -8.02 23.51 -3.28
CA ALA A 239 -9.28 24.14 -2.89
C ALA A 239 -10.45 23.15 -2.81
N ASP A 240 -10.41 22.08 -3.61
CA ASP A 240 -11.44 21.04 -3.63
C ASP A 240 -11.18 19.94 -2.58
N PHE A 241 -9.98 19.93 -1.96
CA PHE A 241 -9.59 18.87 -1.02
C PHE A 241 -10.56 18.70 0.16
N PRO A 242 -11.08 19.76 0.81
CA PRO A 242 -12.05 19.59 1.89
C PRO A 242 -13.28 18.75 1.50
N GLU A 243 -13.81 18.92 0.29
CA GLU A 243 -14.93 18.12 -0.21
C GLU A 243 -14.56 16.64 -0.42
N THR A 244 -13.28 16.36 -0.70
CA THR A 244 -12.80 14.99 -0.87
C THR A 244 -12.74 14.20 0.44
N ILE A 245 -12.62 14.90 1.58
CA ILE A 245 -12.59 14.25 2.90
C ILE A 245 -13.89 13.48 3.13
N ASP A 246 -15.03 14.10 2.85
CA ASP A 246 -16.33 13.45 2.96
C ASP A 246 -16.56 12.46 1.81
N PHE A 247 -16.26 12.86 0.57
CA PHE A 247 -16.51 12.02 -0.61
C PHE A 247 -15.80 10.67 -0.54
N TYR A 248 -14.53 10.65 -0.10
CA TYR A 248 -13.77 9.42 0.04
C TYR A 248 -13.83 8.83 1.44
N ASN A 249 -14.46 9.47 2.42
CA ASN A 249 -14.40 9.11 3.84
C ASN A 249 -12.99 9.16 4.45
N TYR A 250 -12.14 10.13 4.07
CA TYR A 250 -10.83 10.32 4.74
C TYR A 250 -10.97 10.69 6.21
N TRP A 251 -12.10 11.27 6.62
CA TRP A 251 -12.42 11.47 8.04
C TRP A 251 -12.41 10.15 8.83
N LEU A 252 -12.87 9.05 8.21
CA LEU A 252 -12.90 7.72 8.82
C LEU A 252 -11.48 7.17 8.95
N GLN A 253 -10.64 7.40 7.95
CA GLN A 253 -9.23 7.03 8.01
C GLN A 253 -8.51 7.76 9.16
N ALA A 254 -8.73 9.07 9.28
CA ALA A 254 -8.18 9.87 10.36
C ALA A 254 -8.62 9.37 11.75
N ALA A 255 -9.91 9.08 11.93
CA ALA A 255 -10.43 8.53 13.19
C ALA A 255 -9.81 7.17 13.54
N ILE A 256 -9.65 6.28 12.55
CA ILE A 256 -8.99 4.98 12.72
C ILE A 256 -7.52 5.18 13.10
N TYR A 257 -6.80 6.09 12.43
CA TYR A 257 -5.39 6.35 12.70
C TYR A 257 -5.19 6.89 14.12
N CYS A 258 -5.98 7.89 14.53
CA CYS A 258 -5.98 8.41 15.90
C CYS A 258 -6.23 7.29 16.92
N LYS A 259 -7.22 6.42 16.67
CA LYS A 259 -7.52 5.29 17.56
C LYS A 259 -6.37 4.29 17.64
N LEU A 260 -5.80 3.89 16.50
CA LEU A 260 -4.69 2.93 16.44
C LEU A 260 -3.45 3.46 17.15
N VAL A 261 -3.06 4.70 16.86
CA VAL A 261 -1.92 5.35 17.52
C VAL A 261 -2.19 5.44 19.01
N PHE A 262 -3.35 5.98 19.42
CA PHE A 262 -3.72 6.09 20.84
C PHE A 262 -3.61 4.75 21.55
N GLU A 263 -4.21 3.67 21.03
CA GLU A 263 -4.18 2.35 21.66
C GLU A 263 -2.77 1.77 21.81
N ASN A 264 -1.87 2.09 20.89
CA ASN A 264 -0.48 1.63 20.88
C ASN A 264 0.50 2.56 21.63
N LEU A 265 0.04 3.71 22.15
CA LEU A 265 0.87 4.55 23.02
C LEU A 265 1.14 3.87 24.37
N PRO A 266 2.32 4.09 24.97
CA PRO A 266 2.58 3.76 26.37
C PRO A 266 1.57 4.44 27.31
N GLU A 267 1.29 3.80 28.45
CA GLU A 267 0.26 4.28 29.41
C GLU A 267 0.55 5.70 29.93
N ASP A 268 1.82 6.02 30.15
CA ASP A 268 2.31 7.33 30.58
C ASP A 268 2.25 8.42 29.50
N LYS A 269 1.84 8.06 28.28
CA LYS A 269 1.67 8.97 27.13
C LYS A 269 0.23 9.04 26.63
N LYS A 270 -0.72 8.37 27.30
CA LYS A 270 -2.15 8.39 26.93
C LYS A 270 -2.81 9.75 27.17
N ASP A 271 -2.20 10.61 27.99
CA ASP A 271 -2.66 11.99 28.24
C ASP A 271 -2.16 13.00 27.19
N TYR A 272 -1.37 12.57 26.21
CA TYR A 272 -0.81 13.46 25.20
C TYR A 272 -1.89 13.94 24.23
N GLN A 273 -1.77 15.20 23.79
CA GLN A 273 -2.68 15.74 22.78
C GLN A 273 -2.40 15.08 21.43
N ILE A 274 -3.42 14.49 20.80
CA ILE A 274 -3.32 13.98 19.43
C ILE A 274 -3.70 15.09 18.46
N VAL A 275 -2.78 15.42 17.56
CA VAL A 275 -3.00 16.34 16.44
C VAL A 275 -2.95 15.56 15.14
N PHE A 276 -3.92 15.79 14.25
CA PHE A 276 -3.97 15.15 12.95
C PHE A 276 -3.79 16.17 11.83
N LYS A 277 -2.98 15.83 10.83
CA LYS A 277 -2.68 16.67 9.68
C LYS A 277 -2.83 15.87 8.40
N PHE A 278 -3.45 16.47 7.39
CA PHE A 278 -3.32 15.98 6.01
C PHE A 278 -2.22 16.75 5.30
N VAL A 279 -1.22 16.04 4.77
CA VAL A 279 -0.23 16.61 3.87
C VAL A 279 -0.66 16.29 2.45
N VAL A 280 -1.06 17.31 1.68
CA VAL A 280 -1.69 17.11 0.37
C VAL A 280 -0.81 17.67 -0.73
N ILE A 281 -0.53 16.86 -1.75
CA ILE A 281 0.00 17.32 -3.04
C ILE A 281 -1.05 17.17 -4.14
N ASP A 282 -1.35 18.27 -4.83
CA ASP A 282 -2.42 18.33 -5.82
C ASP A 282 -1.95 18.07 -7.26
N LYS A 283 -2.88 18.17 -8.22
CA LYS A 283 -2.59 17.94 -9.64
C LYS A 283 -1.61 18.94 -10.27
N TYR A 284 -1.41 20.11 -9.65
CA TYR A 284 -0.49 21.15 -10.09
C TYR A 284 0.82 21.14 -9.29
N ASN A 285 1.05 20.06 -8.52
CA ASN A 285 2.17 19.89 -7.62
C ASN A 285 2.25 20.98 -6.54
N GLN A 286 1.12 21.58 -6.17
CA GLN A 286 1.05 22.44 -5.01
C GLN A 286 0.94 21.58 -3.76
N VAL A 287 1.69 21.94 -2.72
CA VAL A 287 1.74 21.21 -1.46
C VAL A 287 1.19 22.07 -0.34
N TYR A 288 0.30 21.49 0.47
CA TYR A 288 -0.28 22.18 1.62
C TYR A 288 -0.56 21.22 2.78
N VAL A 289 -0.42 21.73 4.00
CA VAL A 289 -0.72 21.01 5.23
C VAL A 289 -2.08 21.50 5.76
N PHE A 290 -3.06 20.62 5.77
CA PHE A 290 -4.35 20.89 6.41
C PHE A 290 -4.31 20.40 7.85
N ASP A 291 -4.30 21.36 8.78
CA ASP A 291 -4.52 21.08 10.19
C ASP A 291 -5.98 20.73 10.44
N VAL A 292 -6.22 19.64 11.16
CA VAL A 292 -7.56 19.25 11.60
C VAL A 292 -7.77 19.77 13.02
N SER A 293 -8.83 20.55 13.21
CA SER A 293 -9.18 21.09 14.52
C SER A 293 -9.65 20.00 15.49
N ASP A 294 -9.48 20.22 16.79
CA ASP A 294 -9.98 19.32 17.83
C ASP A 294 -11.50 19.10 17.74
N GLU A 295 -12.26 20.14 17.37
CA GLU A 295 -13.71 20.05 17.15
C GLU A 295 -14.04 19.09 16.00
N THR A 296 -13.33 19.21 14.87
CA THR A 296 -13.48 18.31 13.72
C THR A 296 -13.11 16.88 14.08
N LEU A 297 -12.00 16.67 14.79
CA LEU A 297 -11.59 15.34 15.26
C LEU A 297 -12.62 14.73 16.22
N GLY A 298 -13.18 15.53 17.13
CA GLY A 298 -14.27 15.11 18.02
C GLY A 298 -15.48 14.61 17.23
N ASN A 299 -15.93 15.39 16.24
CA ASN A 299 -17.05 15.02 15.37
C ASN A 299 -16.77 13.74 14.56
N TRP A 300 -15.53 13.56 14.08
CA TRP A 300 -15.13 12.34 13.38
C TRP A 300 -15.08 11.13 14.32
N ALA A 301 -14.65 11.30 15.56
CA ALA A 301 -14.66 10.23 16.56
C ALA A 301 -16.09 9.79 16.93
N GLU A 302 -17.03 10.73 17.04
CA GLU A 302 -18.45 10.41 17.24
C GLU A 302 -19.03 9.66 16.04
N SER A 303 -18.76 10.14 14.83
CA SER A 303 -19.18 9.50 13.58
C SER A 303 -18.58 8.10 13.44
N PHE A 304 -17.32 7.94 13.86
CA PHE A 304 -16.63 6.65 13.87
C PHE A 304 -17.30 5.64 14.80
N ASN A 305 -17.75 6.05 15.99
CA ASN A 305 -18.49 5.15 16.88
C ASN A 305 -19.76 4.60 16.22
N GLN A 306 -20.50 5.43 15.49
CA GLN A 306 -21.67 4.98 14.73
C GLN A 306 -21.28 3.98 13.64
N VAL A 307 -20.17 4.20 12.94
CA VAL A 307 -19.63 3.25 11.95
C VAL A 307 -19.30 1.91 12.61
N ILE A 308 -18.69 1.91 13.79
CA ILE A 308 -18.37 0.69 14.55
C ILE A 308 -19.63 -0.07 14.95
N GLU A 309 -20.71 0.63 15.35
CA GLU A 309 -22.00 -0.02 15.63
C GLU A 309 -22.59 -0.69 14.39
N ARG A 310 -22.56 -0.03 13.24
CA ARG A 310 -23.01 -0.60 11.96
C ARG A 310 -22.18 -1.82 11.56
N ALA A 311 -20.86 -1.72 11.71
CA ALA A 311 -19.96 -2.85 11.46
C ALA A 311 -20.27 -4.04 12.38
N ASN A 312 -20.51 -3.77 13.66
CA ASN A 312 -20.90 -4.78 14.64
C ASN A 312 -22.23 -5.45 14.30
N PHE A 313 -23.22 -4.70 13.80
CA PHE A 313 -24.47 -5.28 13.31
C PHE A 313 -24.21 -6.30 12.19
N HIS A 314 -23.47 -5.90 11.16
CA HIS A 314 -23.17 -6.78 10.03
C HIS A 314 -22.35 -8.02 10.46
N TYR A 315 -21.33 -7.81 11.28
CA TYR A 315 -20.44 -8.88 11.74
C TYR A 315 -21.16 -9.91 12.62
N THR A 316 -22.02 -9.45 13.53
CA THR A 316 -22.74 -10.34 14.46
C THR A 316 -23.97 -11.01 13.84
N LYS A 317 -24.74 -10.28 13.02
CA LYS A 317 -25.93 -10.82 12.33
C LYS A 317 -25.57 -11.61 11.08
N LYS A 318 -24.34 -11.49 10.59
CA LYS A 318 -23.85 -12.09 9.35
C LYS A 318 -24.75 -11.76 8.15
N ASN A 319 -25.30 -10.55 8.14
CA ASN A 319 -26.17 -10.08 7.07
C ASN A 319 -25.46 -9.01 6.27
N TYR A 320 -25.03 -9.36 5.07
CA TYR A 320 -24.30 -8.47 4.16
C TYR A 320 -25.10 -8.18 2.87
N SER A 321 -26.43 -8.33 2.93
CA SER A 321 -27.28 -8.16 1.75
C SER A 321 -27.44 -6.70 1.32
N LEU A 322 -27.49 -5.78 2.29
CA LEU A 322 -27.72 -4.35 2.10
C LEU A 322 -26.98 -3.55 3.17
N PRO A 323 -26.62 -2.28 2.91
CA PRO A 323 -26.15 -1.35 3.95
C PRO A 323 -27.10 -1.26 5.15
N TYR A 324 -26.53 -0.97 6.32
CA TYR A 324 -27.24 -0.96 7.61
C TYR A 324 -28.54 -0.17 7.58
N GLU A 325 -28.54 1.01 6.98
CA GLU A 325 -29.67 1.94 6.95
C GLU A 325 -30.90 1.33 6.28
N PHE A 326 -30.69 0.49 5.26
CA PHE A 326 -31.76 -0.21 4.55
C PHE A 326 -32.23 -1.48 5.26
N LEU A 327 -31.45 -1.99 6.22
CA LEU A 327 -31.81 -3.14 7.06
C LEU A 327 -32.51 -2.71 8.36
N ALA A 328 -32.16 -1.55 8.90
CA ALA A 328 -32.71 -1.02 10.14
C ALA A 328 -34.13 -0.45 9.97
N GLY A 329 -34.51 -0.04 8.74
CA GLY A 329 -35.84 0.48 8.46
C GLY A 329 -36.06 0.80 6.98
N LYS A 330 -37.28 1.21 6.64
CA LYS A 330 -37.62 1.65 5.28
C LYS A 330 -37.14 3.09 5.08
N VAL A 331 -36.10 3.26 4.27
CA VAL A 331 -35.65 4.58 3.81
C VAL A 331 -36.71 5.19 2.89
N ILE A 332 -37.14 6.41 3.19
CA ILE A 332 -38.07 7.22 2.39
C ILE A 332 -37.27 8.42 1.88
N LEU A 333 -37.37 8.69 0.57
CA LEU A 333 -36.68 9.80 -0.10
C LEU A 333 -37.48 11.10 -0.03
#